data_AF-A0A4Y2DAX0-F1
#
_entry.id   AF-A0A4Y2DAX0-F1
#
_cell.length_a   1.000
_cell.length_b   1.000
_cell.length_c   1.000
_cell.angle_alpha   90.00
_cell.angle_beta   90.00
_cell.angle_gamma   90.00
#
_symmetry.space_group_name_H-M   'P 1'
#
loop_
_entity.id
_entity.type
_entity.pdbx_description
1 polymer ?
#
loop_
_entity_poly.entity_id
_entity_poly.type
_entity_poly.pdbx_seq_one_letter_code
_entity_poly.pdbx_strand_id
1 'polypeptide(L)'
;MAVLYPFIPHQLVRDIQSLLTRNQNILVKWIKAHVGYQGNEEADTLAKKVITEGVVEKALKPRCQIEQHSQELFLKKWKNLRDNGNIGRSVQKVIKTVNLKPVFWTRE
;
A
#
# COMPACT_ATOMS: atom_id res chain seq x y z
N MET A 1 -15.97 -11.95 -18.39
CA MET A 1 -14.92 -12.97 -18.21
C MET A 1 -13.81 -12.66 -19.20
N ALA A 2 -12.60 -12.32 -18.75
CA ALA A 2 -11.49 -12.03 -19.63
C ALA A 2 -10.87 -13.35 -20.12
N VAL A 3 -10.94 -13.61 -21.42
CA VAL A 3 -10.34 -14.80 -22.04
C VAL A 3 -8.82 -14.62 -22.02
N LEU A 4 -8.13 -15.45 -21.24
CA LEU A 4 -6.67 -15.47 -21.18
C LEU A 4 -6.15 -16.07 -22.50
N TYR A 5 -5.53 -15.25 -23.35
CA TYR A 5 -4.87 -15.75 -24.57
C TYR A 5 -3.53 -16.41 -24.18
N PRO A 6 -3.33 -17.71 -24.45
CA PRO A 6 -2.21 -18.49 -23.91
C PRO A 6 -0.85 -18.20 -24.55
N PHE A 7 -0.79 -17.36 -25.59
CA PHE A 7 0.44 -17.08 -26.33
C PHE A 7 0.82 -15.61 -26.27
N ILE A 8 1.18 -15.13 -25.09
CA ILE A 8 1.91 -13.88 -24.95
C ILE A 8 3.37 -14.22 -24.63
N PRO A 9 4.31 -14.05 -25.57
CA PRO A 9 5.70 -14.48 -25.40
C PRO A 9 6.50 -13.56 -24.46
N HIS A 10 6.06 -12.31 -24.24
CA HIS A 10 6.81 -11.34 -23.48
C HIS A 10 6.47 -11.39 -21.98
N GLN A 11 7.48 -11.62 -21.13
CA GLN A 11 7.31 -11.76 -19.67
C GLN A 11 6.57 -10.56 -19.06
N LEU A 12 6.94 -9.32 -19.44
CA LEU A 12 6.27 -8.11 -18.95
C LEU A 12 4.75 -8.12 -19.16
N VAL A 13 4.27 -8.65 -20.29
CA VAL A 13 2.83 -8.64 -20.56
C VAL A 13 2.11 -9.67 -19.70
N ARG A 14 2.75 -10.82 -19.41
CA ARG A 14 2.22 -11.79 -18.44
C ARG A 14 2.15 -11.20 -17.04
N ASP A 15 3.17 -10.44 -16.63
CA ASP A 15 3.21 -9.79 -15.32
C ASP A 15 2.11 -8.73 -15.19
N ILE A 16 1.94 -7.88 -16.21
CA ILE A 16 0.85 -6.89 -16.27
C ILE A 16 -0.52 -7.58 -16.23
N GLN A 17 -0.71 -8.66 -17.01
CA GLN A 17 -1.97 -9.40 -17.02
C GLN A 17 -2.28 -10.03 -15.66
N SER A 18 -1.28 -10.61 -14.99
CA SER A 18 -1.40 -11.14 -13.63
C SER A 18 -1.78 -10.05 -12.62
N LEU A 19 -1.15 -8.88 -12.71
CA LEU A 19 -1.46 -7.72 -11.85
C LEU A 19 -2.89 -7.21 -12.05
N LEU A 20 -3.34 -7.09 -13.30
CA LEU A 20 -4.71 -6.66 -13.62
C LEU A 20 -5.74 -7.70 -13.15
N THR A 21 -5.44 -9.00 -13.29
CA THR A 21 -6.34 -10.08 -12.87
C THR A 21 -6.46 -10.15 -11.34
N ARG A 22 -5.38 -9.89 -10.61
CA ARG A 22 -5.38 -9.86 -9.13
C ARG A 22 -6.14 -8.66 -8.56
N ASN A 23 -6.19 -7.53 -9.27
CA ASN A 23 -6.78 -6.28 -8.80
C ASN A 23 -8.07 -5.95 -9.55
N GLN A 24 -9.20 -6.43 -9.02
CA GLN A 24 -10.52 -6.29 -9.67
C GLN A 24 -11.07 -4.85 -9.69
N ASN A 25 -10.49 -3.92 -8.93
CA ASN A 25 -10.96 -2.53 -8.80
C ASN A 25 -10.23 -1.55 -9.75
N ILE A 26 -9.56 -2.04 -10.79
CA ILE A 26 -8.83 -1.21 -11.76
C ILE A 26 -9.65 -1.08 -13.04
N LEU A 27 -9.93 0.16 -13.45
CA LEU A 27 -10.60 0.48 -14.71
C LEU A 27 -9.58 1.00 -15.73
N VAL A 28 -9.44 0.29 -16.85
CA VAL A 28 -8.54 0.67 -17.95
C VAL A 28 -9.36 1.37 -19.04
N LYS A 29 -8.98 2.60 -19.40
CA LYS A 29 -9.59 3.38 -20.48
C LYS A 29 -8.53 3.95 -21.40
N TRP A 30 -8.82 3.98 -22.69
CA TRP A 30 -8.01 4.70 -23.67
C TRP A 30 -8.39 6.18 -23.67
N ILE A 31 -7.37 7.03 -23.59
CA ILE A 31 -7.51 8.49 -23.71
C ILE A 31 -6.63 8.97 -24.86
N LYS A 32 -7.05 10.05 -25.53
CA LYS A 32 -6.31 10.62 -26.67
C LYS A 32 -5.07 11.38 -26.16
N ALA A 33 -3.93 11.15 -26.81
CA ALA A 33 -2.69 11.85 -26.49
C ALA A 33 -2.71 13.31 -26.98
N HIS A 34 -1.96 14.18 -26.29
CA HIS A 34 -1.72 15.59 -26.67
C HIS A 34 -2.99 16.45 -26.80
N VAL A 35 -3.92 16.30 -25.86
CA VAL A 35 -5.18 17.07 -25.81
C VAL A 35 -5.30 17.88 -24.51
N GLY A 36 -4.22 18.09 -23.76
CA GLY A 36 -4.25 18.87 -22.51
C GLY A 36 -4.63 18.06 -21.26
N TYR A 37 -4.65 16.72 -21.32
CA TYR A 37 -4.89 15.91 -20.12
C TYR A 37 -3.64 15.92 -19.24
N GLN A 38 -3.64 16.75 -18.19
CA GLN A 38 -2.48 16.99 -17.33
C GLN A 38 -1.72 15.72 -16.93
N GLY A 39 -2.39 14.71 -16.34
CA GLY A 39 -1.71 13.49 -15.91
C GLY A 39 -1.11 12.66 -17.05
N ASN A 40 -1.72 12.70 -18.25
CA ASN A 40 -1.18 12.02 -19.43
C ASN A 40 0.04 12.77 -20.00
N GLU A 41 0.00 14.10 -20.00
CA GLU A 41 1.09 14.96 -20.47
C GLU A 41 2.30 14.91 -19.52
N GLU A 42 2.06 14.88 -18.21
CA GLU A 42 3.09 14.66 -17.20
C GLU A 42 3.76 13.29 -17.38
N ALA A 43 2.97 12.22 -17.57
CA ALA A 43 3.50 10.88 -17.80
C ALA A 43 4.35 10.79 -19.08
N ASP A 44 3.90 11.41 -20.19
CA ASP A 44 4.65 11.47 -21.44
C ASP A 44 5.96 12.28 -21.30
N THR A 45 5.91 13.40 -20.59
CA THR A 45 7.09 14.24 -20.30
C THR A 45 8.12 13.47 -19.48
N LEU A 46 7.66 12.75 -18.45
CA LEU A 46 8.53 11.91 -17.62
C LEU A 46 9.15 10.76 -18.43
N ALA A 47 8.36 10.07 -19.26
CA ALA A 47 8.88 9.00 -20.12
C ALA A 47 9.96 9.50 -21.08
N LYS A 48 9.75 10.67 -21.71
CA LYS A 48 10.74 11.33 -22.58
C LYS A 48 12.01 11.67 -21.82
N LYS A 49 11.87 12.27 -20.63
CA LYS A 49 13.00 12.63 -19.77
C LYS A 49 13.87 11.41 -19.43
N VAL A 50 13.25 10.28 -19.07
CA VAL A 50 13.98 9.03 -18.76
C VAL A 50 14.75 8.51 -19.97
N ILE A 51 14.18 8.60 -21.18
CA ILE A 51 14.85 8.17 -22.42
C ILE A 51 16.05 9.10 -22.73
N THR A 52 15.90 10.41 -22.53
CA THR A 52 16.94 11.40 -22.87
C THR A 52 18.07 11.44 -21.84
N GLU A 53 17.75 11.35 -20.56
CA GLU A 53 18.73 11.49 -19.46
C GLU A 53 19.29 10.15 -18.98
N GLY A 54 18.64 9.03 -19.32
CA GLY A 54 19.02 7.68 -18.87
C GLY A 54 18.84 7.45 -17.37
N VAL A 55 18.30 8.45 -16.65
CA VAL A 55 18.03 8.37 -15.22
C VAL A 55 16.71 7.64 -15.02
N VAL A 56 16.78 6.41 -14.55
CA VAL A 56 15.60 5.71 -14.01
C VAL A 56 15.26 6.36 -12.68
N GLU A 57 14.40 7.38 -12.70
CA GLU A 57 13.78 7.81 -11.46
C GLU A 57 12.99 6.62 -10.91
N LYS A 58 13.47 6.08 -9.78
CA LYS A 58 12.73 5.05 -9.06
C LYS A 58 11.38 5.65 -8.71
N ALA A 59 10.33 5.14 -9.35
CA ALA A 59 8.96 5.56 -9.12
C ALA A 59 8.75 5.71 -7.62
N LEU A 60 8.35 6.92 -7.21
CA LEU A 60 8.00 7.19 -5.82
C LEU A 60 6.99 6.14 -5.39
N LYS A 61 7.24 5.52 -4.24
CA LYS A 61 6.37 4.49 -3.69
C LYS A 61 4.93 5.01 -3.72
N PRO A 62 3.94 4.20 -4.15
CA PRO A 62 2.54 4.59 -4.09
C PRO A 62 2.21 5.18 -2.73
N ARG A 63 1.39 6.24 -2.68
CA ARG A 63 1.01 6.94 -1.44
C ARG A 63 0.61 5.99 -0.32
N CYS A 64 -0.17 4.95 -0.65
CA CYS A 64 -0.56 3.88 0.29
C CYS A 64 0.64 3.19 0.96
N GLN A 65 1.71 2.89 0.20
CA GLN A 65 2.93 2.29 0.77
C GLN A 65 3.69 3.26 1.68
N ILE A 66 3.69 4.56 1.36
CA ILE A 66 4.30 5.59 2.21
C ILE A 66 3.51 5.72 3.52
N GLU A 67 2.19 5.79 3.42
CA GLU A 67 1.29 5.86 4.59
C GLU A 67 1.42 4.61 5.47
N GLN A 68 1.41 3.40 4.88
CA GLN A 68 1.61 2.16 5.60
C GLN A 68 2.96 2.13 6.32
N HIS A 69 4.04 2.50 5.63
CA HIS A 69 5.37 2.52 6.22
C HIS A 69 5.47 3.53 7.37
N SER A 70 4.83 4.69 7.23
CA SER A 70 4.75 5.68 8.30
C SER A 70 4.02 5.13 9.53
N GLN A 71 2.86 4.48 9.33
CA GLN A 71 2.09 3.85 10.40
C GLN A 71 2.90 2.76 11.12
N GLU A 72 3.60 1.91 10.37
CA GLU A 72 4.48 0.87 10.93
C GLU A 72 5.58 1.47 11.82
N LEU A 73 6.22 2.56 11.38
CA LEU A 73 7.23 3.27 12.16
C LEU A 73 6.65 3.88 13.45
N PHE A 74 5.47 4.51 13.36
CA PHE A 74 4.79 5.05 14.54
C PHE A 74 4.42 3.95 15.55
N LEU A 75 3.86 2.84 15.07
CA LEU A 75 3.51 1.70 15.93
C LEU A 75 4.74 1.09 16.60
N LYS A 76 5.84 0.95 15.85
CA LYS A 76 7.11 0.45 16.40
C LYS A 76 7.65 1.38 17.48
N LYS A 77 7.65 2.69 17.23
CA LYS A 77 8.09 3.70 18.20
C LYS A 77 7.20 3.70 19.45
N TRP A 78 5.88 3.62 19.29
CA TRP A 78 4.92 3.54 20.39
C TRP A 78 5.12 2.26 21.23
N LYS A 79 5.30 1.10 20.60
CA LYS A 79 5.61 -0.16 21.31
C LYS A 79 6.92 -0.05 22.10
N ASN A 80 7.99 0.47 21.47
CA ASN A 80 9.27 0.64 22.16
C ASN A 80 9.16 1.56 23.39
N LEU A 81 8.38 2.66 23.28
CA LEU A 81 8.12 3.55 24.42
C LEU A 81 7.34 2.86 25.54
N ARG A 82 6.36 2.03 25.18
CA ARG A 82 5.58 1.24 26.15
C ARG A 82 6.44 0.21 26.87
N ASP A 83 7.28 -0.50 26.15
CA ASP A 83 8.08 -1.60 26.71
C ASP A 83 9.23 -1.05 27.58
N ASN A 84 9.83 0.08 27.18
CA ASN A 84 10.93 0.70 27.92
C ASN A 84 10.45 1.56 29.11
N GLY A 85 9.23 2.10 29.06
CA GLY A 85 8.66 2.93 30.13
C GLY A 85 8.22 2.15 31.38
N ASN A 86 8.47 2.70 32.56
CA ASN A 86 8.08 2.10 33.84
C ASN A 86 6.55 1.95 34.00
N ILE A 87 5.77 2.87 33.40
CA ILE A 87 4.29 2.89 33.42
C ILE A 87 3.69 1.85 32.47
N GLY A 88 4.32 1.59 31.31
CA GLY A 88 3.81 0.61 30.34
C GLY A 88 3.88 -0.83 30.84
N ARG A 89 4.93 -1.14 31.62
CA ARG A 89 5.12 -2.44 32.28
C ARG A 89 4.10 -2.72 33.37
N SER A 90 3.73 -1.73 34.20
CA SER A 90 2.70 -1.92 35.24
C SER A 90 1.31 -2.14 34.62
N VAL A 91 0.95 -1.38 33.58
CA VAL A 91 -0.31 -1.57 32.85
C VAL A 91 -0.37 -2.95 32.17
N GLN A 92 0.72 -3.41 31.54
CA GLN A 92 0.75 -4.75 30.95
C GLN A 92 0.63 -5.86 32.01
N LYS A 93 1.21 -5.65 33.20
CA LYS A 93 1.06 -6.56 34.34
C LYS A 93 -0.40 -6.60 34.82
N VAL A 94 -1.07 -5.45 34.94
CA VAL A 94 -2.49 -5.37 35.30
C VAL A 94 -3.37 -6.05 34.24
N ILE A 95 -3.17 -5.77 32.94
CA ILE A 95 -3.96 -6.39 31.86
C ILE A 95 -3.81 -7.92 31.84
N LYS A 96 -2.61 -8.46 32.12
CA LYS A 96 -2.39 -9.91 32.23
C LYS A 96 -3.04 -10.52 33.48
N THR A 97 -3.14 -9.77 34.57
CA THR A 97 -3.76 -10.22 35.84
C THR A 97 -5.28 -10.13 35.80
N VAL A 98 -5.84 -9.18 35.06
CA VAL A 98 -7.28 -9.03 34.89
C VAL A 98 -7.77 -10.14 33.95
N ASN A 99 -8.24 -11.24 34.54
CA ASN A 99 -9.09 -12.19 33.82
C ASN A 99 -10.38 -11.46 33.45
N LEU A 100 -10.57 -11.17 32.16
CA LEU A 100 -11.81 -10.64 31.60
C LEU A 100 -12.89 -11.72 31.57
N LYS A 101 -13.23 -12.29 32.73
CA LYS A 101 -14.47 -13.06 32.85
C LYS A 101 -15.61 -12.05 32.82
N PRO A 102 -16.53 -12.10 31.83
CA PRO A 102 -17.70 -11.23 31.85
C PRO A 102 -18.53 -11.63 33.08
N VAL A 103 -18.50 -10.79 34.10
CA VAL A 103 -19.43 -10.89 35.21
C VAL A 103 -20.75 -10.32 34.70
N PHE A 104 -21.75 -11.19 34.56
CA PHE A 104 -23.13 -10.79 34.29
C PHE A 104 -23.66 -10.14 35.57
N TRP A 105 -23.53 -8.82 35.65
CA TRP A 105 -24.18 -8.04 36.69
C TRP A 105 -25.68 -7.98 36.38
N THR A 106 -26.48 -8.74 37.12
CA THR A 106 -27.93 -8.51 37.18
C THR A 106 -28.16 -7.19 37.92
N ARG A 107 -28.76 -6.23 37.23
CA ARG A 107 -29.29 -5.02 37.88
C ARG A 107 -30.59 -5.42 38.58
N GLU A 108 -30.66 -5.14 39.87
CA GLU A 108 -31.92 -5.05 40.63
C GLU A 108 -32.75 -3.84 40.17
#